data_AF-X1BTP1-F1
#
_entry.id   AF-X1BTP1-F1
#
_cell.length_a   1.000
_cell.length_b   1.000
_cell.length_c   1.000
_cell.angle_alpha   90.00
_cell.angle_beta   90.00
_cell.angle_gamma   90.00
#
_symmetry.space_group_name_H-M   'P 1'
#
loop_
_entity.id
_entity.type
_entity.pdbx_description
1 polymer ?
#
loop_
_entity_poly.entity_id
_entity_poly.type
_entity_poly.pdbx_seq_one_letter_code
_entity_poly.pdbx_strand_id
1 'polypeptide(L)'
;QLKNIDLDKFPIRAPSDETRVHLARLAQKAIALNREIQTTLLHSDRWNSLKSELAETRKFIDNAVYDLYGLTEEERQIIEASFGN
;
A
#
# COMPACT_ATOMS: atom_id res chain seq x y z
N GLN A 1 18.10 -5.39 5.31
CA GLN A 1 17.98 -5.50 6.78
C GLN A 1 17.21 -4.28 7.25
N LEU A 2 15.98 -4.46 7.77
CA LEU A 2 15.28 -3.38 8.47
C LEU A 2 16.09 -3.13 9.75
N LYS A 3 16.67 -1.93 9.89
CA LYS A 3 17.29 -1.48 11.15
C LYS A 3 16.26 -1.62 12.26
N ASN A 4 16.68 -1.95 13.48
CA ASN A 4 15.82 -2.13 14.67
C ASN A 4 14.79 -1.00 14.83
N ILE A 5 13.62 -1.15 14.21
CA ILE A 5 12.47 -0.28 14.43
C ILE A 5 11.80 -0.84 15.68
N ASP A 6 11.80 -0.05 16.73
CA ASP A 6 11.02 -0.31 17.93
C ASP A 6 9.54 -0.15 17.58
N LEU A 7 8.91 -1.28 17.22
CA LEU A 7 7.50 -1.33 16.83
C LEU A 7 6.57 -0.98 17.98
N ASP A 8 7.03 -1.06 19.24
CA ASP A 8 6.24 -0.72 20.42
C ASP A 8 5.95 0.79 20.48
N LYS A 9 6.79 1.60 19.83
CA LYS A 9 6.59 3.06 19.71
C LYS A 9 5.79 3.47 18.48
N PHE A 10 5.45 2.55 17.59
CA PHE A 10 4.72 2.91 16.39
C PHE A 10 3.26 3.22 16.74
N PRO A 11 2.75 4.43 16.42
CA PRO A 11 1.38 4.79 16.77
C PRO A 11 0.41 4.04 15.86
N ILE A 12 -0.06 2.86 16.29
CA ILE A 12 -1.06 2.08 15.55
C ILE A 12 -2.45 2.56 15.94
N ARG A 13 -3.20 3.14 14.99
CA ARG A 13 -4.62 3.47 15.19
C ARG A 13 -5.48 2.25 14.93
N ALA A 14 -6.44 1.97 15.81
CA ALA A 14 -7.44 0.95 15.57
C ALA A 14 -8.50 1.50 14.59
N PRO A 15 -8.63 0.93 13.38
CA PRO A 15 -9.65 1.34 12.42
C PRO A 15 -11.05 0.85 12.83
N SER A 16 -12.10 1.44 12.27
CA SER A 16 -13.45 0.89 12.32
C SER A 16 -13.49 -0.50 11.65
N ASP A 17 -14.52 -1.29 11.95
CA ASP A 17 -14.70 -2.61 11.34
C ASP A 17 -14.78 -2.53 9.81
N GLU A 18 -15.48 -1.51 9.28
CA GLU A 18 -15.60 -1.27 7.84
C GLU A 18 -14.24 -0.96 7.20
N THR A 19 -13.51 0.00 7.77
CA THR A 19 -12.17 0.38 7.28
C THR A 19 -11.20 -0.80 7.38
N ARG A 20 -11.28 -1.60 8.46
CA ARG A 20 -10.46 -2.81 8.63
C ARG A 20 -10.72 -3.83 7.52
N VAL A 21 -12.00 -4.12 7.23
CA VAL A 21 -12.38 -5.07 6.17
C VAL A 21 -11.96 -4.55 4.80
N HIS A 22 -12.15 -3.26 4.55
CA HIS A 22 -11.74 -2.63 3.30
C HIS A 22 -10.23 -2.73 3.05
N LEU A 23 -9.41 -2.33 4.04
CA LEU A 23 -7.95 -2.44 3.98
C LEU A 23 -7.48 -3.89 3.83
N ALA A 24 -8.10 -4.82 4.56
CA ALA A 24 -7.77 -6.25 4.45
C ALA A 24 -8.01 -6.77 3.02
N ARG A 25 -9.11 -6.35 2.37
CA ARG A 25 -9.42 -6.73 0.98
C ARG A 25 -8.42 -6.15 0.00
N LEU A 26 -8.03 -4.88 0.16
CA LEU A 26 -7.00 -4.26 -0.69
C LEU A 26 -5.65 -4.96 -0.53
N ALA A 27 -5.26 -5.29 0.71
CA ALA A 27 -4.02 -6.01 0.98
C ALA A 27 -4.02 -7.41 0.35
N GLN A 28 -5.13 -8.15 0.48
CA GLN A 28 -5.30 -9.46 -0.17
C GLN A 28 -5.18 -9.34 -1.69
N LYS A 29 -5.81 -8.33 -2.29
CA LYS A 29 -5.72 -8.05 -3.74
C LYS A 29 -4.27 -7.78 -4.15
N ALA A 30 -3.56 -6.92 -3.43
CA ALA A 30 -2.15 -6.61 -3.73
C ALA A 30 -1.26 -7.87 -3.65
N ILE A 31 -1.47 -8.73 -2.65
CA ILE A 31 -0.75 -10.01 -2.53
C ILE A 31 -1.05 -10.93 -3.72
N ALA A 32 -2.32 -11.05 -4.11
CA ALA A 32 -2.73 -11.89 -5.25
C ALA A 32 -2.10 -11.40 -6.57
N LEU A 33 -2.19 -10.09 -6.84
CA LEU A 33 -1.58 -9.47 -8.03
C LEU A 33 -0.07 -9.71 -8.06
N ASN A 34 0.63 -9.52 -6.93
CA ASN A 34 2.07 -9.74 -6.85
C ASN A 34 2.45 -11.20 -7.12
N ARG A 35 1.67 -12.17 -6.63
CA ARG A 35 1.86 -13.59 -6.94
C ARG A 35 1.69 -13.87 -8.43
N GLU A 36 0.63 -13.33 -9.05
CA GLU A 36 0.38 -13.52 -10.48
C GLU A 36 1.51 -12.92 -11.34
N ILE A 37 1.99 -11.72 -10.99
CA ILE A 37 3.14 -11.06 -11.64
C ILE A 37 4.37 -11.97 -11.65
N GLN A 38 4.67 -12.65 -10.53
CA GLN A 38 5.82 -13.54 -10.41
C GLN A 38 5.75 -14.76 -11.33
N THR A 39 4.54 -15.18 -11.70
CA THR A 39 4.30 -16.34 -12.59
C THR A 39 4.00 -15.94 -14.04
N THR A 40 3.81 -14.64 -14.32
CA THR A 40 3.46 -14.14 -15.66
C THR A 40 4.73 -13.87 -16.46
N LEU A 41 4.69 -14.16 -17.77
CA LEU A 41 5.79 -13.86 -18.69
C LEU A 41 6.20 -12.39 -18.59
N LEU A 42 7.48 -12.18 -18.26
CA LEU A 42 8.07 -10.86 -18.09
C LEU A 42 7.87 -10.00 -19.35
N HIS A 43 7.51 -8.72 -19.16
CA HIS A 43 7.25 -7.73 -20.22
C HIS A 43 6.09 -8.03 -21.17
N SER A 44 5.32 -9.10 -20.96
CA SER A 44 4.06 -9.29 -21.69
C SER A 44 3.05 -8.17 -21.36
N ASP A 45 2.08 -7.95 -22.24
CA ASP A 45 0.99 -7.00 -22.02
C ASP A 45 0.25 -7.31 -20.72
N ARG A 46 0.04 -8.60 -20.42
CA ARG A 46 -0.55 -9.05 -19.15
C ARG A 46 0.31 -8.65 -17.96
N TRP A 47 1.62 -8.87 -18.02
CA TRP A 47 2.52 -8.49 -16.93
C TRP A 47 2.53 -6.99 -16.68
N ASN A 48 2.56 -6.17 -17.74
CA ASN A 48 2.48 -4.72 -17.64
C ASN A 48 1.14 -4.27 -17.02
N SER A 49 0.03 -4.85 -17.48
CA SER A 49 -1.31 -4.60 -16.94
C SER A 49 -1.39 -4.95 -15.44
N LEU A 50 -0.89 -6.12 -15.04
CA LEU A 50 -0.86 -6.54 -13.63
C LEU A 50 -0.04 -5.60 -12.76
N LYS A 51 1.12 -5.13 -13.25
CA LYS A 51 1.94 -4.16 -12.50
C LYS A 51 1.24 -2.81 -12.35
N SER A 52 0.54 -2.34 -13.38
CA SER A 52 -0.28 -1.12 -13.29
C SER A 52 -1.40 -1.29 -12.26
N GLU A 53 -2.12 -2.41 -12.29
CA GLU A 53 -3.18 -2.68 -11.31
C GLU A 53 -2.65 -2.80 -9.88
N LEU A 54 -1.47 -3.37 -9.70
CA LEU A 54 -0.80 -3.44 -8.39
C LEU A 54 -0.40 -2.04 -7.90
N ALA A 55 0.11 -1.18 -8.79
CA ALA A 55 0.46 0.19 -8.44
C ALA A 55 -0.77 0.99 -7.97
N GLU A 56 -1.88 0.91 -8.70
CA GLU A 56 -3.14 1.54 -8.30
C GLU A 56 -3.66 0.97 -6.97
N THR A 57 -3.62 -0.36 -6.80
CA THR A 57 -4.04 -1.00 -5.54
C THR A 57 -3.20 -0.53 -4.35
N ARG A 58 -1.89 -0.35 -4.52
CA ARG A 58 -1.00 0.19 -3.47
C ARG A 58 -1.35 1.63 -3.14
N LYS A 59 -1.54 2.47 -4.15
CA LYS A 59 -1.97 3.87 -3.96
C LYS A 59 -3.30 3.97 -3.18
N PHE A 60 -4.25 3.07 -3.43
CA PHE A 60 -5.49 3.01 -2.65
C PHE A 60 -5.24 2.64 -1.19
N ILE A 61 -4.31 1.72 -0.90
CA ILE A 61 -3.91 1.39 0.47
C ILE A 61 -3.29 2.61 1.15
N ASP A 62 -2.34 3.28 0.49
CA ASP A 62 -1.66 4.44 1.05
C ASP A 62 -2.64 5.55 1.40
N ASN A 63 -3.56 5.88 0.48
CA ASN A 63 -4.64 6.85 0.72
C ASN A 63 -5.53 6.46 1.90
N ALA A 64 -5.99 5.20 1.97
CA ALA A 64 -6.82 4.73 3.06
C ALA A 64 -6.10 4.75 4.42
N VAL A 65 -4.77 4.54 4.43
CA VAL A 65 -3.93 4.69 5.62
C VAL A 65 -3.80 6.17 5.98
N TYR A 66 -3.53 7.06 5.02
CA TYR A 66 -3.49 8.51 5.28
C TYR A 66 -4.79 9.03 5.88
N ASP A 67 -5.93 8.56 5.36
CA ASP A 67 -7.26 8.88 5.89
C ASP A 67 -7.44 8.36 7.34
N LEU A 68 -6.98 7.13 7.63
CA LEU A 68 -7.02 6.56 8.99
C LEU A 68 -6.21 7.40 10.01
N TYR A 69 -5.11 7.97 9.57
CA TYR A 69 -4.27 8.84 10.39
C TYR A 69 -4.76 10.30 10.41
N GLY A 70 -5.69 10.66 9.53
CA GLY A 70 -6.23 12.01 9.41
C GLY A 70 -5.24 13.00 8.81
N LEU A 71 -4.36 12.53 7.92
CA LEU A 71 -3.30 13.36 7.33
C LEU A 71 -3.86 14.33 6.29
N THR A 72 -3.40 15.58 6.35
CA THR A 72 -3.71 16.59 5.34
C THR A 72 -2.95 16.34 4.04
N GLU A 73 -3.34 17.03 2.96
CA GLU A 73 -2.66 16.91 1.68
C GLU A 73 -1.19 17.36 1.76
N GLU A 74 -0.90 18.41 2.52
CA GLU A 74 0.46 18.89 2.76
C GLU A 74 1.32 17.83 3.47
N GLU A 75 0.76 17.18 4.49
CA GLU A 75 1.43 16.11 5.23
C GLU A 75 1.70 14.89 4.33
N ARG A 76 0.73 14.52 3.47
CA ARG A 76 0.92 13.44 2.48
C ARG A 76 2.06 13.78 1.53
N GLN A 77 2.12 14.99 1.00
CA GLN A 77 3.18 15.42 0.10
C GLN A 77 4.57 15.37 0.75
N ILE A 78 4.69 15.75 2.03
CA ILE A 78 5.95 15.65 2.78
C ILE A 78 6.41 14.19 2.90
N ILE A 79 5.47 13.27 3.19
CA ILE A 79 5.76 11.83 3.27
C ILE A 79 6.21 11.30 1.91
N GLU A 80 5.44 11.54 0.84
CA GLU A 80 5.76 11.05 -0.50
C GLU A 80 7.09 11.61 -1.03
N ALA A 81 7.38 12.89 -0.77
CA ALA A 81 8.67 13.50 -1.11
C ALA A 81 9.85 12.83 -0.40
N SER A 82 9.64 12.21 0.76
CA SER A 82 10.67 11.49 1.51
C SER A 82 10.98 10.11 0.91
N PHE A 83 10.09 9.56 0.07
CA PHE A 83 10.25 8.25 -0.59
C PHE A 83 10.56 8.36 -2.10
N GLY A 84 10.39 9.54 -2.70
CA GLY A 84 10.78 9.83 -4.08
C GLY A 84 12.27 10.16 -4.22
N ASN A 85 13.11 9.14 -4.43
CA ASN A 85 14.44 9.23 -5.06
C ASN A 85 14.61 8.13 -6.10
#